data_AF-A0A5B9MEA5-F1
#
_entry.id   AF-A0A5B9MEA5-F1
#
_cell.length_a   1.000
_cell.length_b   1.000
_cell.length_c   1.000
_cell.angle_alpha   90.00
_cell.angle_beta   90.00
_cell.angle_gamma   90.00
#
_symmetry.space_group_name_H-M   'P 1'
#
loop_
_entity.id
_entity.type
_entity.pdbx_description
1 polymer ?
#
loop_
_entity_poly.entity_id
_entity_poly.type
_entity_poly.pdbx_seq_one_letter_code
_entity_poly.pdbx_strand_id
1 'polypeptide(L)'
;MKSFSILTLALLLLGLPGCAGDTETTATPAPTATPPSEATLTALKKADLLDGSEDHVIKKCYVCSLAMDGDEKYSAELHGYKAHLCSDHCREKFEASPETVIAGVEIPD
;
A
#
# COMPACT_ATOMS: atom_id res chain seq x y z
N MET A 1 37.72 7.43 53.07
CA MET A 1 36.47 6.65 53.12
C MET A 1 36.20 6.16 51.70
N LYS A 2 36.47 4.86 51.44
CA LYS A 2 36.19 4.00 50.27
C LYS A 2 36.44 4.62 48.88
N SER A 3 37.52 4.32 48.14
CA SER A 3 38.00 3.02 47.63
C SER A 3 36.90 2.12 47.07
N PHE A 4 36.74 2.12 45.74
CA PHE A 4 36.41 0.93 44.97
C PHE A 4 37.27 0.91 43.71
N SER A 5 38.18 -0.04 43.73
CA SER A 5 39.05 -0.48 42.65
C SER A 5 38.38 -1.68 41.98
N ILE A 6 38.86 -2.04 40.77
CA ILE A 6 38.86 -3.40 40.18
C ILE A 6 37.83 -3.71 39.07
N LEU A 7 38.41 -3.97 37.88
CA LEU A 7 38.07 -4.93 36.82
C LEU A 7 36.70 -4.87 36.13
N THR A 8 36.71 -4.59 34.82
CA THR A 8 36.50 -5.59 33.74
C THR A 8 36.78 -4.88 32.40
N LEU A 9 37.92 -5.09 31.72
CA LEU A 9 38.19 -6.21 30.80
C LEU A 9 37.01 -6.39 29.82
N ALA A 10 37.02 -5.65 28.71
CA ALA A 10 37.57 -6.05 27.41
C ALA A 10 36.72 -7.09 26.64
N LEU A 11 36.52 -6.75 25.36
CA LEU A 11 36.42 -7.66 24.22
C LEU A 11 35.22 -8.61 24.11
N LEU A 12 34.39 -8.39 23.08
CA LEU A 12 34.04 -9.32 21.98
C LEU A 12 32.85 -8.69 21.21
N LEU A 13 33.03 -8.18 19.99
CA LEU A 13 32.98 -8.90 18.71
C LEU A 13 31.65 -9.64 18.44
N LEU A 14 30.99 -9.18 17.37
CA LEU A 14 30.28 -9.94 16.34
C LEU A 14 28.92 -10.56 16.71
N GLY A 15 27.89 -10.11 15.99
CA GLY A 15 26.62 -10.82 15.89
C GLY A 15 25.50 -9.99 15.25
N LEU A 16 25.62 -9.67 13.96
CA LEU A 16 24.45 -9.41 13.11
C LEU A 16 24.01 -10.75 12.52
N PRO A 17 22.79 -11.23 12.82
CA PRO A 17 22.12 -12.18 11.94
C PRO A 17 20.74 -11.67 11.51
N GLY A 18 20.53 -11.66 10.19
CA GLY A 18 19.22 -11.72 9.51
C GLY A 18 18.50 -10.38 9.34
N CYS A 19 18.10 -9.89 8.16
CA CYS A 19 17.80 -10.58 6.89
C CYS A 19 17.05 -11.89 7.09
N ALA A 20 15.94 -11.83 7.83
CA ALA A 20 14.81 -12.69 7.55
C ALA A 20 13.90 -11.89 6.60
N GLY A 21 14.06 -12.14 5.31
CA GLY A 21 12.98 -11.88 4.37
C GLY A 21 11.91 -12.92 4.64
N ASP A 22 10.88 -12.55 5.39
CA ASP A 22 9.61 -13.26 5.35
C ASP A 22 8.99 -12.98 3.98
N THR A 23 9.39 -13.76 2.99
CA THR A 23 8.65 -13.92 1.75
C THR A 23 8.19 -15.37 1.66
N GLU A 24 7.43 -15.78 2.67
CA GLU A 24 6.42 -16.79 2.47
C GLU A 24 5.12 -16.27 3.07
N THR A 25 4.30 -15.67 2.22
CA THR A 25 2.85 -15.68 2.42
C THR A 25 2.24 -15.83 1.04
N THR A 26 2.23 -17.10 0.63
CA THR A 26 1.05 -17.63 -0.06
C THR A 26 -0.10 -17.49 0.92
N ALA A 27 -0.83 -16.39 0.86
CA ALA A 27 -2.18 -16.33 1.39
C ALA A 27 -3.03 -15.65 0.33
N THR A 28 -3.92 -16.44 -0.25
CA THR A 28 -5.22 -15.95 -0.69
C THR A 28 -6.07 -15.78 0.58
N PRO A 29 -6.36 -14.55 1.05
CA PRO A 29 -7.53 -14.34 1.88
C PRO A 29 -8.74 -14.02 0.98
N ALA A 30 -9.74 -14.91 1.02
CA ALA A 30 -11.10 -14.62 0.60
C ALA A 30 -11.78 -13.66 1.62
N PRO A 31 -12.87 -12.97 1.24
CA PRO A 31 -13.14 -11.61 1.69
C PRO A 31 -13.94 -11.57 3.00
N THR A 32 -13.31 -11.02 4.03
CA THR A 32 -14.01 -10.38 5.15
C THR A 32 -13.16 -9.19 5.55
N ALA A 33 -13.74 -7.99 5.49
CA ALA A 33 -13.12 -6.67 5.66
C ALA A 33 -11.82 -6.67 6.47
N THR A 34 -10.71 -6.92 5.77
CA THR A 34 -9.37 -6.75 6.32
C THR A 34 -9.11 -5.25 6.31
N PRO A 35 -8.56 -4.65 7.38
CA PRO A 35 -8.13 -3.26 7.33
C PRO A 35 -7.18 -3.07 6.14
N PRO A 36 -7.22 -1.92 5.46
CA PRO A 36 -6.36 -1.67 4.31
C PRO A 36 -4.90 -1.91 4.72
N SER A 37 -4.18 -2.65 3.88
CA SER A 37 -2.75 -2.80 4.08
C SER A 37 -2.06 -1.43 3.94
N GLU A 38 -0.93 -1.22 4.61
CA GLU A 38 -0.12 0.00 4.43
C GLU A 38 0.28 0.21 2.96
N ALA A 39 0.50 -0.89 2.24
CA ALA A 39 0.76 -0.87 0.80
C ALA A 39 -0.43 -0.32 0.01
N THR A 40 -1.65 -0.74 0.34
CA THR A 40 -2.88 -0.22 -0.28
C THR A 40 -3.02 1.28 -0.02
N LEU A 41 -2.83 1.74 1.23
CA LEU A 41 -2.94 3.17 1.56
C LEU A 41 -1.86 4.00 0.85
N THR A 42 -0.64 3.49 0.77
CA THR A 42 0.45 4.14 0.02
C THR A 42 0.11 4.22 -1.46
N ALA A 43 -0.41 3.15 -2.05
CA ALA A 43 -0.82 3.13 -3.46
C ALA A 43 -1.95 4.12 -3.74
N LEU A 44 -2.96 4.20 -2.85
CA LEU A 44 -4.07 5.16 -2.98
C LEU A 44 -3.57 6.60 -2.91
N LYS A 45 -2.73 6.92 -1.93
CA LYS A 45 -2.11 8.25 -1.82
C LYS A 45 -1.27 8.61 -3.05
N LYS A 46 -0.46 7.68 -3.57
CA LYS A 46 0.34 7.93 -4.78
C LYS A 46 -0.54 8.18 -6.00
N ALA A 47 -1.61 7.40 -6.18
CA ALA A 47 -2.52 7.58 -7.30
C ALA A 47 -3.31 8.89 -7.22
N ASP A 48 -3.68 9.33 -6.01
CA ASP A 48 -4.31 10.64 -5.76
C ASP A 48 -3.41 11.77 -6.27
N LEU A 49 -2.13 11.73 -5.87
CA LEU A 49 -1.14 12.73 -6.27
C LEU A 49 -0.87 12.81 -7.78
N LEU A 50 -1.24 11.80 -8.58
CA LEU A 50 -1.01 11.82 -10.04
C LEU A 50 -1.79 12.92 -10.76
N ASP A 51 -2.87 13.42 -10.17
CA ASP A 51 -3.64 14.53 -10.74
C ASP A 51 -3.23 15.90 -10.18
N GLY A 52 -2.23 15.92 -9.29
CA GLY A 52 -1.70 17.13 -8.65
C GLY A 52 -2.44 17.55 -7.37
N SER A 53 -3.42 16.78 -6.91
CA SER A 53 -4.14 16.99 -5.64
C SER A 53 -3.86 15.86 -4.64
N GLU A 54 -3.95 16.17 -3.34
CA GLU A 54 -4.09 15.16 -2.28
C GLU A 54 -5.47 15.38 -1.60
N ASP A 55 -6.55 15.17 -2.38
CA ASP A 55 -7.94 15.43 -1.97
C ASP A 55 -8.77 14.14 -1.78
N HIS A 56 -8.10 12.98 -1.84
CA HIS A 56 -8.68 11.64 -1.81
C HIS A 56 -9.65 11.37 -2.97
N VAL A 57 -9.45 12.02 -4.12
CA VAL A 57 -10.21 11.80 -5.35
C VAL A 57 -9.26 11.41 -6.47
N ILE A 58 -9.20 10.11 -6.75
CA ILE A 58 -8.31 9.54 -7.75
C ILE A 58 -8.99 9.62 -9.11
N LYS A 59 -8.61 10.61 -9.91
CA LYS A 59 -9.22 10.89 -11.22
C LYS A 59 -8.75 9.96 -12.35
N LYS A 60 -7.74 9.11 -12.11
CA LYS A 60 -7.22 8.13 -13.09
C LYS A 60 -7.79 6.74 -12.84
N CYS A 61 -8.15 6.04 -13.90
CA CYS A 61 -8.81 4.74 -13.82
C CYS A 61 -7.83 3.62 -13.42
N TYR A 62 -8.00 3.06 -12.21
CA TYR A 62 -7.19 1.95 -11.71
C TYR A 62 -7.22 0.69 -12.59
N VAL A 63 -8.40 0.33 -13.12
CA VAL A 63 -8.55 -0.89 -13.94
C VAL A 63 -7.75 -0.80 -15.25
N CYS A 64 -7.51 0.42 -15.74
CA CYS A 64 -6.73 0.68 -16.94
C CYS A 64 -5.31 1.11 -16.61
N SER A 65 -4.80 0.68 -15.45
CA SER A 65 -3.44 0.97 -14.98
C SER A 65 -3.14 2.47 -14.96
N LEU A 66 -4.13 3.29 -14.60
CA LEU A 66 -4.05 4.76 -14.49
C LEU A 66 -3.75 5.47 -15.82
N ALA A 67 -3.79 4.75 -16.96
CA ALA A 67 -3.52 5.32 -18.29
C ALA A 67 -4.71 6.07 -18.90
N MET A 68 -5.91 5.92 -18.33
CA MET A 68 -7.13 6.62 -18.78
C MET A 68 -7.71 7.49 -17.67
N ASP A 69 -8.31 8.61 -18.06
CA ASP A 69 -9.10 9.45 -17.17
C ASP A 69 -10.39 8.72 -16.77
N GLY A 70 -10.73 8.83 -15.50
CA GLY A 70 -12.00 8.39 -14.94
C GLY A 70 -13.08 9.46 -15.05
N ASP A 71 -14.32 9.02 -14.91
CA ASP A 71 -15.49 9.89 -14.83
C ASP A 71 -16.18 9.69 -13.48
N GLU A 72 -16.62 10.78 -12.85
CA GLU A 72 -17.34 10.73 -11.56
C GLU A 72 -18.60 9.87 -11.62
N LYS A 73 -19.22 9.74 -12.79
CA LYS A 73 -20.39 8.89 -13.02
C LYS A 73 -20.10 7.41 -12.72
N TYR A 74 -18.85 6.98 -12.88
CA TYR A 74 -18.40 5.62 -12.63
C TYR A 74 -17.49 5.57 -11.41
N SER A 75 -17.81 6.31 -10.35
CA SER A 75 -17.00 6.31 -9.12
C SER A 75 -17.23 5.10 -8.23
N ALA A 76 -16.21 4.69 -7.48
CA ALA A 76 -16.30 3.73 -6.39
C ALA A 76 -15.59 4.28 -5.13
N GLU A 77 -16.14 3.99 -3.95
CA GLU A 77 -15.58 4.41 -2.66
C GLU A 77 -14.78 3.26 -2.03
N LEU A 78 -13.56 3.53 -1.58
CA LEU A 78 -12.69 2.56 -0.95
C LEU A 78 -11.74 3.23 0.05
N HIS A 79 -11.72 2.78 1.30
CA HIS A 79 -10.79 3.25 2.35
C HIS A 79 -10.74 4.77 2.54
N GLY A 80 -11.87 5.47 2.28
CA GLY A 80 -11.95 6.92 2.37
C GLY A 80 -11.46 7.67 1.13
N TYR A 81 -11.15 6.96 0.04
CA TYR A 81 -10.87 7.49 -1.29
C TYR A 81 -12.04 7.25 -2.22
N LYS A 82 -12.26 8.22 -3.12
CA LYS A 82 -13.13 8.06 -4.27
C LYS A 82 -12.29 7.80 -5.51
N ALA A 83 -12.42 6.62 -6.09
CA ALA A 83 -11.79 6.30 -7.38
C ALA A 83 -12.76 6.61 -8.51
N HIS A 84 -12.34 7.36 -9.52
CA HIS A 84 -13.09 7.56 -10.75
C HIS A 84 -12.66 6.53 -11.81
N LEU A 85 -13.60 5.80 -12.37
CA LEU A 85 -13.34 4.78 -13.38
C LEU A 85 -13.78 5.27 -14.77
N CYS A 86 -13.16 4.78 -15.84
CA CYS A 86 -13.42 5.29 -17.19
C CYS A 86 -14.72 4.75 -17.82
N SER A 87 -15.32 3.72 -17.21
CA SER A 87 -16.53 3.06 -17.70
C SER A 87 -17.21 2.25 -16.61
N ASP A 88 -18.48 1.89 -16.84
CA ASP A 88 -19.28 1.04 -15.96
C ASP A 88 -18.59 -0.32 -15.69
N HIS A 89 -18.07 -0.95 -16.75
CA HIS A 89 -17.32 -2.21 -16.66
C HIS A 89 -16.08 -2.10 -15.75
N CYS A 90 -15.38 -0.96 -15.81
CA CYS A 90 -14.22 -0.72 -14.95
C CYS A 90 -14.63 -0.50 -13.49
N ARG A 91 -15.74 0.21 -13.23
CA ARG A 91 -16.30 0.32 -11.87
C ARG A 91 -16.63 -1.05 -11.30
N GLU A 92 -17.38 -1.86 -12.04
CA GLU A 92 -17.76 -3.21 -11.61
C GLU A 92 -16.55 -4.10 -11.30
N LYS A 93 -15.51 -4.07 -12.15
CA LYS A 93 -14.28 -4.84 -11.93
C LYS A 93 -13.49 -4.34 -10.71
N PHE A 94 -13.46 -3.03 -10.49
CA PHE A 94 -12.82 -2.45 -9.32
C PHE A 94 -13.56 -2.84 -8.03
N GLU A 95 -14.88 -2.68 -7.98
CA GLU A 95 -15.71 -3.02 -6.82
C GLU A 95 -15.68 -4.52 -6.48
N ALA A 96 -15.56 -5.40 -7.49
CA ALA A 96 -15.49 -6.84 -7.28
C ALA A 96 -14.22 -7.28 -6.54
N SER A 97 -13.09 -6.59 -6.74
CA SER A 97 -11.80 -6.99 -6.16
C SER A 97 -10.82 -5.79 -6.07
N PRO A 98 -11.13 -4.77 -5.24
CA PRO A 98 -10.39 -3.51 -5.26
C PRO A 98 -8.93 -3.67 -4.86
N GLU A 99 -8.65 -4.47 -3.82
CA GLU A 99 -7.29 -4.74 -3.35
C GLU A 99 -6.41 -5.36 -4.44
N THR A 100 -6.96 -6.34 -5.18
CA THR A 100 -6.26 -7.02 -6.28
C THR A 100 -5.99 -6.06 -7.42
N VAL A 101 -6.94 -5.18 -7.75
CA VAL A 101 -6.76 -4.18 -8.80
C VAL A 101 -5.67 -3.19 -8.39
N ILE A 102 -5.71 -2.67 -7.17
CA ILE A 102 -4.72 -1.70 -6.67
C ILE A 102 -3.31 -2.31 -6.63
N ALA A 103 -3.18 -3.53 -6.09
CA ALA A 103 -1.90 -4.23 -6.02
C ALA A 103 -1.32 -4.60 -7.40
N GLY A 104 -2.16 -4.68 -8.43
CA GLY A 104 -1.76 -5.02 -9.80
C GLY A 104 -1.34 -3.82 -10.66
N VAL A 105 -1.36 -2.61 -10.11
CA VAL A 105 -1.01 -1.39 -10.85
C VAL A 105 0.34 -0.85 -10.40
N GLU A 106 1.22 -0.62 -11.38
CA GLU A 106 2.45 0.13 -11.15
C GLU A 106 2.13 1.62 -11.18
N ILE A 107 2.38 2.30 -10.05
CA ILE A 107 2.15 3.73 -9.90
C ILE A 107 3.51 4.44 -9.98
N PRO A 108 3.70 5.40 -10.91
CA PRO A 108 4.94 6.14 -11.01
C PRO A 108 5.19 6.96 -9.74
N ASP A 109 6.47 7.18 -9.43
CA ASP A 109 6.93 8.00 -8.30
C ASP A 109 6.86 9.50 -8.58
#